data_AF-A0A534HUE8-F1
#
_entry.id   AF-A0A534HUE8-F1
#
_cell.length_a   1.000
_cell.length_b   1.000
_cell.length_c   1.000
_cell.angle_alpha   90.00
_cell.angle_beta   90.00
_cell.angle_gamma   90.00
#
_symmetry.space_group_name_H-M   'P 1'
#
loop_
_entity.id
_entity.type
_entity.pdbx_description
1 polymer ?
#
loop_
_entity_poly.entity_id
_entity_poly.type
_entity_poly.pdbx_seq_one_letter_code
_entity_poly.pdbx_strand_id
1 'polypeptide(L)'
;MSDLIEAIEAEARGNLAEALAHYAKLTESGSPLDRIGICQALARCHEKLGRLKEAGAWRRKAGQGYVRLKDDEMARDERQYLALVEYRNAVQDLHGDASLNAIAKEYAEVLKENFSSGAEGLTHEGLFAGAFFQALGDHLTAAKYFFDTAEAMSEQAASSGDVVLRSAAIAAYERAMDSATKARRADVARVAQMRASDLKQMK
;
A
#
# COMPACT_ATOMS: atom_id res chain seq x y z
N MET A 1 -2.51 -30.11 19.36
CA MET A 1 -2.47 -30.71 18.02
C MET A 1 -3.70 -30.25 17.28
N SER A 2 -3.63 -29.25 16.42
CA SER A 2 -3.24 -27.86 16.74
C SER A 2 -4.33 -26.99 16.12
N ASP A 3 -4.82 -25.94 16.78
CA ASP A 3 -5.83 -25.04 16.18
C ASP A 3 -5.42 -24.57 14.78
N LEU A 4 -4.13 -24.59 14.42
CA LEU A 4 -3.65 -24.30 13.08
C LEU A 4 -4.17 -25.27 12.02
N ILE A 5 -4.14 -26.58 12.29
CA ILE A 5 -4.61 -27.61 11.36
C ILE A 5 -6.12 -27.47 11.17
N GLU A 6 -6.86 -27.36 12.28
CA GLU A 6 -8.32 -27.17 12.26
C GLU A 6 -8.72 -25.90 11.49
N ALA A 7 -7.98 -24.80 11.69
CA ALA A 7 -8.22 -23.55 10.97
C ALA A 7 -8.04 -23.70 9.45
N ILE A 8 -6.93 -24.33 9.02
CA ILE A 8 -6.62 -24.54 7.60
C ILE A 8 -7.65 -25.47 6.95
N GLU A 9 -8.02 -26.56 7.63
CA GLU A 9 -9.03 -27.49 7.10
C GLU A 9 -10.42 -26.85 7.00
N ALA A 10 -10.83 -26.07 8.01
CA ALA A 10 -12.08 -25.33 7.97
C ALA A 10 -12.07 -24.28 6.84
N GLU A 11 -10.98 -23.54 6.64
CA GLU A 11 -10.84 -22.59 5.53
C GLU A 11 -10.95 -23.31 4.17
N ALA A 12 -10.28 -24.45 4.01
CA ALA A 12 -10.29 -25.24 2.77
C ALA A 12 -11.68 -25.78 2.42
N ARG A 13 -12.51 -26.08 3.43
CA ARG A 13 -13.92 -26.50 3.25
C ARG A 13 -14.89 -25.32 3.08
N GLY A 14 -14.40 -24.08 3.16
CA GLY A 14 -15.22 -22.88 3.11
C GLY A 14 -15.96 -22.56 4.41
N ASN A 15 -15.69 -23.27 5.51
CA ASN A 15 -16.24 -22.95 6.83
C ASN A 15 -15.43 -21.83 7.51
N LEU A 16 -15.54 -20.62 6.96
CA LEU A 16 -14.73 -19.48 7.39
C LEU A 16 -15.01 -19.04 8.83
N ALA A 17 -16.23 -19.26 9.35
CA ALA A 17 -16.56 -18.93 10.73
C ALA A 17 -15.78 -19.82 11.73
N GLU A 18 -15.68 -21.11 11.44
CA GLU A 18 -14.88 -22.05 12.23
C GLU A 18 -13.38 -21.75 12.08
N ALA A 19 -12.91 -21.50 10.85
CA ALA A 19 -11.51 -21.11 10.61
C ALA A 19 -11.11 -19.88 11.44
N LEU A 20 -11.95 -18.84 11.47
CA LEU A 20 -11.73 -17.65 12.29
C LEU A 20 -11.60 -17.97 13.79
N ALA A 21 -12.47 -18.83 14.32
CA ALA A 21 -12.45 -19.20 15.74
C ALA A 21 -11.14 -19.92 16.12
N HIS A 22 -10.62 -20.76 15.23
CA HIS A 22 -9.34 -21.44 15.45
C HIS A 22 -8.14 -20.50 15.26
N TYR A 23 -8.09 -19.72 14.17
CA TYR A 23 -7.00 -18.75 13.96
C TYR A 23 -6.91 -17.71 15.09
N ALA A 24 -8.03 -17.26 15.66
CA ALA A 24 -8.05 -16.28 16.74
C ALA A 24 -7.30 -16.75 17.99
N LYS A 25 -7.27 -18.05 18.28
CA LYS A 25 -6.53 -18.60 19.44
C LYS A 25 -5.02 -18.61 19.24
N LEU A 26 -4.57 -18.43 18.00
CA LEU A 26 -3.15 -18.50 17.63
C LEU A 26 -2.48 -17.13 17.58
N THR A 27 -3.22 -16.03 17.77
CA THR A 27 -2.71 -14.66 17.58
C THR A 27 -1.59 -14.26 18.53
N GLU A 28 -1.39 -15.00 19.61
CA GLU A 28 -0.36 -14.76 20.62
C GLU A 28 0.67 -15.89 20.70
N SER A 29 0.50 -16.95 19.91
CA SER A 29 1.36 -18.14 19.92
C SER A 29 2.38 -18.14 18.78
N GLY A 30 3.50 -18.86 18.96
CA GLY A 30 4.53 -19.00 17.94
C GLY A 30 5.51 -17.83 17.86
N SER A 31 6.36 -17.85 16.83
CA SER A 31 7.29 -16.76 16.53
C SER A 31 6.55 -15.49 16.09
N PRO A 32 7.21 -14.32 16.09
CA PRO A 32 6.60 -13.10 15.54
C PRO A 32 6.12 -13.25 14.09
N LEU A 33 6.87 -13.97 13.24
CA LEU A 33 6.47 -14.26 11.86
C LEU A 33 5.23 -15.15 11.79
N ASP A 34 5.12 -16.18 12.65
CA ASP A 34 3.93 -17.02 12.71
C ASP A 34 2.69 -16.17 13.03
N ARG A 35 2.78 -15.29 14.02
CA ARG A 35 1.67 -14.40 14.41
C ARG A 35 1.24 -13.44 13.30
N ILE A 36 2.18 -12.95 12.49
CA ILE A 36 1.88 -12.14 11.30
C ILE A 36 1.07 -12.98 10.30
N GLY A 37 1.50 -14.22 10.03
CA GLY A 37 0.79 -15.16 9.16
C GLY A 37 -0.63 -15.45 9.64
N ILE A 38 -0.83 -15.59 10.95
CA ILE A 38 -2.17 -15.73 11.56
C ILE A 38 -3.02 -14.47 11.35
N CYS A 39 -2.46 -13.28 11.53
CA CYS A 39 -3.18 -12.03 11.25
C CYS A 39 -3.62 -11.93 9.78
N GLN A 40 -2.74 -12.32 8.84
CA GLN A 40 -3.08 -12.36 7.41
C GLN A 40 -4.17 -13.38 7.09
N ALA A 41 -4.16 -14.56 7.74
CA ALA A 41 -5.20 -15.56 7.57
C ALA A 41 -6.57 -15.08 8.08
N LEU A 42 -6.59 -14.44 9.26
CA LEU A 42 -7.78 -13.80 9.80
C LEU A 42 -8.31 -12.72 8.85
N ALA A 43 -7.44 -11.85 8.32
CA ALA A 43 -7.83 -10.83 7.36
C ALA A 43 -8.52 -11.42 6.12
N ARG A 44 -7.91 -12.43 5.48
CA ARG A 44 -8.50 -13.10 4.30
C ARG A 44 -9.83 -13.78 4.61
N CYS A 45 -9.97 -14.43 5.76
CA CYS A 45 -11.24 -15.05 6.15
C CYS A 45 -12.35 -14.01 6.34
N HIS A 46 -12.04 -12.88 6.98
CA HIS A 46 -12.98 -11.77 7.12
C HIS A 46 -13.34 -11.14 5.77
N GLU A 47 -12.36 -10.92 4.88
CA GLU A 47 -12.57 -10.41 3.52
C GLU A 47 -13.53 -11.31 2.72
N LYS A 48 -13.28 -12.63 2.71
CA LYS A 48 -14.15 -13.62 2.05
C LYS A 48 -15.58 -13.67 2.62
N LEU A 49 -15.78 -13.23 3.86
CA LEU A 49 -17.10 -13.10 4.50
C LEU A 49 -17.74 -11.71 4.29
N GLY A 50 -17.10 -10.81 3.54
CA GLY A 50 -17.57 -9.43 3.32
C GLY A 50 -17.40 -8.51 4.55
N ARG A 51 -16.60 -8.93 5.54
CA ARG A 51 -16.35 -8.21 6.80
C ARG A 51 -15.12 -7.32 6.68
N LEU A 52 -15.20 -6.30 5.82
CA LEU A 52 -14.04 -5.48 5.44
C LEU A 52 -13.43 -4.70 6.61
N LYS A 53 -14.26 -4.22 7.56
CA LYS A 53 -13.76 -3.52 8.74
C LYS A 53 -12.83 -4.40 9.58
N GLU A 54 -13.24 -5.64 9.81
CA GLU A 54 -12.45 -6.62 10.53
C GLU A 54 -11.24 -7.06 9.70
N ALA A 55 -11.39 -7.26 8.40
CA ALA A 55 -10.28 -7.58 7.49
C ALA A 55 -9.18 -6.52 7.57
N GLY A 56 -9.53 -5.25 7.39
CA GLY A 56 -8.57 -4.15 7.46
C GLY A 56 -7.92 -3.97 8.84
N ALA A 57 -8.65 -4.24 9.93
CA ALA A 57 -8.07 -4.23 11.27
C ALA A 57 -6.99 -5.32 11.44
N TRP A 58 -7.21 -6.51 10.86
CA TRP A 58 -6.21 -7.58 10.86
C TRP A 58 -5.04 -7.31 9.91
N ARG A 59 -5.29 -6.71 8.73
CA ARG A 59 -4.25 -6.22 7.81
C ARG A 59 -3.33 -5.23 8.49
N ARG A 60 -3.90 -4.23 9.19
CA ARG A 60 -3.13 -3.26 9.98
C ARG A 60 -2.26 -3.96 11.03
N LYS A 61 -2.80 -4.94 11.76
CA LYS A 61 -2.02 -5.71 12.74
C LYS A 61 -0.86 -6.48 12.10
N ALA A 62 -1.08 -7.09 10.93
CA ALA A 62 -0.02 -7.77 10.17
C ALA A 62 1.08 -6.77 9.75
N GLY A 63 0.70 -5.62 9.19
CA GLY A 63 1.63 -4.55 8.83
C GLY A 63 2.45 -4.04 10.03
N GLN A 64 1.81 -3.79 11.17
CA GLN A 64 2.49 -3.45 12.42
C GLN A 64 3.45 -4.56 12.88
N GLY A 65 3.09 -5.82 12.68
CA GLY A 65 3.95 -6.96 12.98
C GLY A 65 5.25 -6.91 12.17
N TYR A 66 5.16 -6.73 10.85
CA TYR A 66 6.34 -6.61 9.99
C TYR A 66 7.25 -5.43 10.38
N VAL A 67 6.67 -4.26 10.68
CA VAL A 67 7.45 -3.08 11.13
C VAL A 67 8.23 -3.37 12.42
N ARG A 68 7.71 -4.23 13.31
CA ARG A 68 8.33 -4.56 14.61
C ARG A 68 9.34 -5.71 14.54
N LEU A 69 9.40 -6.46 13.44
CA LEU A 69 10.42 -7.50 13.28
C LEU A 69 11.82 -6.89 13.37
N LYS A 70 12.72 -7.62 13.97
CA LYS A 70 14.14 -7.29 14.02
C LYS A 70 14.84 -7.77 12.75
N ASP A 71 16.01 -7.21 12.49
CA ASP A 71 16.78 -7.52 11.28
C ASP A 71 17.31 -8.97 11.26
N ASP A 72 17.47 -9.61 12.43
CA ASP A 72 17.81 -11.04 12.56
C ASP A 72 16.61 -11.98 12.32
N GLU A 73 15.38 -11.45 12.35
CA GLU A 73 14.16 -12.20 12.03
C GLU A 73 13.80 -12.07 10.55
N MET A 74 13.99 -10.88 9.97
CA MET A 74 13.76 -10.58 8.55
C MET A 74 14.51 -9.32 8.15
N ALA A 75 15.13 -9.34 6.96
CA ALA A 75 15.84 -8.18 6.43
C ALA A 75 14.93 -6.95 6.37
N ARG A 76 15.49 -5.77 6.70
CA ARG A 76 14.73 -4.51 6.78
C ARG A 76 13.92 -4.22 5.53
N ASP A 77 14.53 -4.33 4.35
CA ASP A 77 13.86 -3.97 3.09
C ASP A 77 12.68 -4.91 2.81
N GLU A 78 12.83 -6.20 3.11
CA GLU A 78 11.77 -7.20 2.94
C GLU A 78 10.60 -6.93 3.90
N ARG A 79 10.86 -6.73 5.19
CA ARG A 79 9.79 -6.44 6.16
C ARG A 79 9.11 -5.10 5.91
N GLN A 80 9.84 -4.09 5.41
CA GLN A 80 9.24 -2.80 5.04
C GLN A 80 8.32 -2.93 3.83
N TYR A 81 8.72 -3.70 2.80
CA TYR A 81 7.87 -3.94 1.65
C TYR A 81 6.62 -4.77 2.01
N LEU A 82 6.77 -5.81 2.83
CA LEU A 82 5.62 -6.60 3.28
C LEU A 82 4.67 -5.78 4.18
N ALA A 83 5.22 -4.93 5.06
CA ALA A 83 4.42 -3.97 5.81
C ALA A 83 3.63 -3.04 4.89
N LEU A 84 4.26 -2.52 3.84
CA LEU A 84 3.64 -1.62 2.87
C LEU A 84 2.43 -2.27 2.20
N VAL A 85 2.57 -3.51 1.74
CA VAL A 85 1.47 -4.28 1.13
C VAL A 85 0.31 -4.47 2.11
N GLU A 86 0.59 -4.79 3.38
CA GLU A 86 -0.45 -4.96 4.39
C GLU A 86 -1.16 -3.64 4.72
N TYR A 87 -0.44 -2.52 4.83
CA TYR A 87 -1.07 -1.22 5.05
C TYR A 87 -1.88 -0.74 3.86
N ARG A 88 -1.41 -0.97 2.62
CA ARG A 88 -2.17 -0.70 1.40
C ARG A 88 -3.52 -1.41 1.44
N ASN A 89 -3.52 -2.71 1.73
CA ASN A 89 -4.76 -3.48 1.85
C ASN A 89 -5.64 -2.95 3.00
N ALA A 90 -5.04 -2.62 4.15
CA ALA A 90 -5.79 -2.09 5.29
C ALA A 90 -6.53 -0.78 4.96
N VAL A 91 -5.88 0.16 4.25
CA VAL A 91 -6.53 1.44 3.90
C VAL A 91 -7.59 1.29 2.80
N GLN A 92 -7.49 0.25 1.95
CA GLN A 92 -8.54 -0.10 1.00
C GLN A 92 -9.77 -0.69 1.72
N ASP A 93 -9.54 -1.67 2.59
CA ASP A 93 -10.60 -2.35 3.34
C ASP A 93 -11.35 -1.40 4.29
N LEU A 94 -10.67 -0.39 4.82
CA LEU A 94 -11.21 0.58 5.78
C LEU A 94 -11.70 1.88 5.14
N HIS A 95 -11.91 1.90 3.83
CA HIS A 95 -12.47 3.06 3.17
C HIS A 95 -13.83 3.45 3.78
N GLY A 96 -13.96 4.69 4.24
CA GLY A 96 -15.16 5.18 4.94
C GLY A 96 -15.28 4.82 6.42
N ASP A 97 -14.37 4.02 6.99
CA ASP A 97 -14.34 3.74 8.43
C ASP A 97 -13.73 4.93 9.22
N ALA A 98 -14.23 5.17 10.43
CA ALA A 98 -13.75 6.26 11.29
C ALA A 98 -12.26 6.15 11.67
N SER A 99 -11.68 4.94 11.63
CA SER A 99 -10.27 4.71 11.91
C SER A 99 -9.32 5.05 10.75
N LEU A 100 -9.85 5.28 9.54
CA LEU A 100 -9.06 5.44 8.31
C LEU A 100 -7.99 6.53 8.44
N ASN A 101 -8.32 7.67 9.06
CA ASN A 101 -7.37 8.78 9.21
C ASN A 101 -6.15 8.42 10.08
N ALA A 102 -6.30 7.55 11.08
CA ALA A 102 -5.17 7.10 11.88
C ALA A 102 -4.29 6.14 11.07
N ILE A 103 -4.93 5.23 10.32
CA ILE A 103 -4.24 4.19 9.55
C ILE A 103 -3.55 4.79 8.32
N ALA A 104 -4.13 5.83 7.71
CA ALA A 104 -3.51 6.59 6.65
C ALA A 104 -2.17 7.22 7.08
N LYS A 105 -2.04 7.62 8.34
CA LYS A 105 -0.77 8.13 8.89
C LYS A 105 0.29 7.03 9.01
N GLU A 106 -0.10 5.88 9.54
CA GLU A 106 0.80 4.71 9.60
C GLU A 106 1.23 4.26 8.19
N TYR A 107 0.30 4.24 7.24
CA TYR A 107 0.60 3.95 5.85
C TYR A 107 1.57 4.96 5.23
N ALA A 108 1.38 6.27 5.49
CA ALA A 108 2.29 7.31 5.03
C ALA A 108 3.71 7.14 5.60
N GLU A 109 3.84 6.72 6.86
CA GLU A 109 5.14 6.45 7.49
C GLU A 109 5.87 5.28 6.81
N VAL A 110 5.16 4.17 6.55
CA VAL A 110 5.73 3.01 5.85
C VAL A 110 6.06 3.33 4.40
N LEU A 111 5.21 4.08 3.71
CA LEU A 111 5.50 4.57 2.36
C LEU A 111 6.76 5.44 2.33
N LYS A 112 6.91 6.37 3.29
CA LYS A 112 8.09 7.24 3.35
C LYS A 112 9.37 6.44 3.47
N GLU A 113 9.36 5.38 4.27
CA GLU A 113 10.51 4.49 4.43
C GLU A 113 10.82 3.73 3.13
N ASN A 114 9.82 3.13 2.49
CA ASN A 114 9.99 2.38 1.24
C ASN A 114 10.41 3.27 0.06
N PHE A 115 9.93 4.52 0.01
CA PHE A 115 10.29 5.50 -1.03
C PHE A 115 11.58 6.28 -0.71
N SER A 116 12.30 5.95 0.37
CA SER A 116 13.48 6.71 0.79
C SER A 116 14.63 6.66 -0.24
N SER A 117 14.70 5.58 -1.01
CA SER A 117 15.69 5.38 -2.09
C SER A 117 15.17 5.76 -3.48
N GLY A 118 13.92 6.22 -3.59
CA GLY A 118 13.26 6.49 -4.86
C GLY A 118 11.98 5.66 -5.08
N ALA A 119 11.35 5.84 -6.24
CA ALA A 119 10.09 5.18 -6.60
C ALA A 119 10.28 3.97 -7.53
N GLU A 120 11.52 3.66 -7.89
CA GLU A 120 11.89 2.55 -8.76
C GLU A 120 11.42 1.22 -8.16
N GLY A 121 10.71 0.42 -8.96
CA GLY A 121 10.09 -0.83 -8.49
C GLY A 121 8.82 -0.64 -7.64
N LEU A 122 8.44 0.59 -7.30
CA LEU A 122 7.24 0.91 -6.49
C LEU A 122 6.21 1.75 -7.26
N THR A 123 6.27 1.78 -8.59
CA THR A 123 5.41 2.66 -9.40
C THR A 123 3.92 2.41 -9.19
N HIS A 124 3.50 1.16 -9.05
CA HIS A 124 2.08 0.83 -8.78
C HIS A 124 1.65 1.31 -7.39
N GLU A 125 2.54 1.15 -6.41
CA GLU A 125 2.29 1.59 -5.05
C GLU A 125 2.23 3.11 -4.96
N GLY A 126 3.11 3.83 -5.67
CA GLY A 126 3.11 5.28 -5.70
C GLY A 126 1.88 5.87 -6.40
N LEU A 127 1.41 5.26 -7.48
CA LEU A 127 0.12 5.63 -8.10
C LEU A 127 -1.06 5.38 -7.17
N PHE A 128 -1.06 4.25 -6.46
CA PHE A 128 -2.08 3.96 -5.44
C PHE A 128 -2.06 5.00 -4.32
N ALA A 129 -0.89 5.27 -3.74
CA ALA A 129 -0.72 6.25 -2.67
C ALA A 129 -1.19 7.65 -3.10
N GLY A 130 -0.77 8.08 -4.30
CA GLY A 130 -1.22 9.35 -4.89
C GLY A 130 -2.74 9.45 -4.95
N ALA A 131 -3.40 8.42 -5.50
CA ALA A 131 -4.86 8.39 -5.63
C ALA A 131 -5.57 8.32 -4.26
N PHE A 132 -5.04 7.53 -3.34
CA PHE A 132 -5.58 7.37 -1.99
C PHE A 132 -5.55 8.68 -1.21
N PHE A 133 -4.39 9.33 -1.10
CA PHE A 133 -4.28 10.60 -0.39
C PHE A 133 -5.05 11.74 -1.08
N GLN A 134 -5.16 11.70 -2.41
CA GLN A 134 -5.98 12.66 -3.15
C GLN A 134 -7.46 12.53 -2.75
N ALA A 135 -7.97 11.30 -2.63
CA ALA A 135 -9.34 11.03 -2.20
C ALA A 135 -9.60 11.44 -0.74
N LEU A 136 -8.60 11.36 0.13
CA LEU A 136 -8.66 11.87 1.50
C LEU A 136 -8.56 13.40 1.61
N GLY A 137 -8.32 14.11 0.50
CA GLY A 137 -8.10 15.55 0.49
C GLY A 137 -6.69 15.98 0.93
N ASP A 138 -5.79 15.04 1.20
CA ASP A 138 -4.37 15.32 1.39
C ASP A 138 -3.67 15.49 0.04
N HIS A 139 -3.97 16.62 -0.59
CA HIS A 139 -3.47 16.96 -1.91
C HIS A 139 -1.95 17.19 -1.94
N LEU A 140 -1.34 17.52 -0.80
CA LEU A 140 0.12 17.72 -0.73
C LEU A 140 0.83 16.37 -0.84
N THR A 141 0.42 15.40 -0.02
CA THR A 141 0.97 14.04 -0.05
C THR A 141 0.67 13.36 -1.38
N ALA A 142 -0.54 13.54 -1.91
CA ALA A 142 -0.92 13.02 -3.22
C ALA A 142 -0.01 13.55 -4.34
N ALA A 143 0.23 14.87 -4.37
CA ALA A 143 1.08 15.50 -5.39
C ALA A 143 2.49 14.91 -5.37
N LYS A 144 3.07 14.70 -4.17
CA LYS A 144 4.39 14.09 -4.01
C LYS A 144 4.45 12.70 -4.64
N TYR A 145 3.56 11.78 -4.24
CA TYR A 145 3.63 10.41 -4.73
C TYR A 145 3.33 10.29 -6.21
N PHE A 146 2.38 11.07 -6.75
CA PHE A 146 2.18 11.11 -8.20
C PHE A 146 3.42 11.64 -8.93
N PHE A 147 4.06 12.69 -8.44
CA PHE A 147 5.23 13.29 -9.08
C PHE A 147 6.44 12.35 -9.08
N ASP A 148 6.83 11.85 -7.91
CA ASP A 148 8.00 10.96 -7.78
C ASP A 148 7.83 9.69 -8.62
N THR A 149 6.61 9.15 -8.66
CA THR A 149 6.27 7.99 -9.48
C THR A 149 6.31 8.31 -10.97
N ALA A 150 5.86 9.50 -11.37
CA ALA A 150 5.90 9.94 -12.76
C ALA A 150 7.35 10.12 -13.25
N GLU A 151 8.26 10.63 -12.41
CA GLU A 151 9.70 10.72 -12.74
C GLU A 151 10.27 9.32 -12.99
N ALA A 152 10.11 8.37 -12.06
CA ALA A 152 10.61 7.00 -12.24
C ALA A 152 10.04 6.30 -13.50
N MET A 153 8.74 6.44 -13.74
CA MET A 153 8.09 5.88 -14.94
C MET A 153 8.61 6.54 -16.23
N SER A 154 8.85 7.85 -16.20
CA SER A 154 9.35 8.59 -17.37
C SER A 154 10.78 8.20 -17.74
N GLU A 155 11.66 8.00 -16.75
CA GLU A 155 13.02 7.52 -16.96
C GLU A 155 13.06 6.09 -17.50
N GLN A 156 12.22 5.22 -16.94
CA GLN A 156 12.07 3.86 -17.43
C GLN A 156 11.51 3.83 -18.86
N ALA A 157 10.53 4.68 -19.18
CA ALA A 157 9.96 4.79 -20.53
C ALA A 157 10.97 5.34 -21.56
N ALA A 158 11.83 6.28 -21.15
CA ALA A 158 12.88 6.82 -22.01
C ALA A 158 13.94 5.75 -22.34
N SER A 159 14.25 4.88 -21.37
CA SER A 159 15.24 3.80 -21.53
C SER A 159 14.72 2.62 -22.34
N SER A 160 13.44 2.27 -22.20
CA SER A 160 12.82 1.11 -22.87
C SER A 160 12.13 1.43 -24.20
N GLY A 161 11.80 2.71 -24.44
CA GLY A 161 10.94 3.11 -25.56
C GLY A 161 9.46 2.75 -25.36
N ASP A 162 9.05 2.36 -24.15
CA ASP A 162 7.67 1.93 -23.86
C ASP A 162 6.68 3.10 -23.89
N VAL A 163 5.82 3.11 -24.91
CA VAL A 163 4.80 4.14 -25.13
C VAL A 163 3.65 4.07 -24.11
N VAL A 164 3.33 2.87 -23.62
CA VAL A 164 2.30 2.69 -22.58
C VAL A 164 2.79 3.28 -21.28
N LEU A 165 4.05 2.97 -20.91
CA LEU A 165 4.66 3.53 -19.71
C LEU A 165 4.82 5.06 -19.80
N ARG A 166 5.20 5.58 -20.97
CA ARG A 166 5.23 7.03 -21.24
C ARG A 166 3.86 7.67 -21.03
N SER A 167 2.80 7.06 -21.55
CA SER A 167 1.42 7.55 -21.41
C SER A 167 0.97 7.55 -19.95
N ALA A 168 1.35 6.52 -19.19
CA ALA A 168 1.04 6.43 -17.77
C ALA A 168 1.83 7.46 -16.94
N ALA A 169 3.09 7.74 -17.29
CA ALA A 169 3.88 8.82 -16.67
C ALA A 169 3.25 10.21 -16.92
N ILE A 170 2.78 10.47 -18.14
CA ILE A 170 2.05 11.71 -18.47
C ILE A 170 0.82 11.86 -17.56
N ALA A 171 -0.01 10.82 -17.46
CA ALA A 171 -1.22 10.85 -16.62
C ALA A 171 -0.89 11.06 -15.14
N ALA A 172 0.21 10.48 -14.65
CA ALA A 172 0.70 10.68 -13.29
C ALA A 172 1.15 12.13 -13.05
N TYR A 173 1.91 12.75 -13.96
CA TYR A 173 2.25 14.17 -13.87
C TYR A 173 1.02 15.09 -13.89
N GLU A 174 0.01 14.80 -14.72
CA GLU A 174 -1.23 15.58 -14.75
C GLU A 174 -1.98 15.50 -13.41
N ARG A 175 -2.01 14.32 -12.78
CA ARG A 175 -2.57 14.16 -11.43
C ARG A 175 -1.74 14.83 -10.34
N ALA A 176 -0.41 14.82 -10.48
CA ALA A 176 0.49 15.57 -9.61
C ALA A 176 0.22 17.07 -9.71
N MET A 177 0.04 17.59 -10.93
CA MET A 177 -0.28 19.00 -11.19
C MET A 177 -1.62 19.42 -10.55
N ASP A 178 -2.69 18.65 -10.75
CA ASP A 178 -4.00 18.92 -10.14
C ASP A 178 -3.92 18.94 -8.61
N SER A 179 -3.28 17.93 -8.01
CA SER A 179 -3.12 17.85 -6.56
C SER A 179 -2.23 18.98 -6.03
N ALA A 180 -1.12 19.29 -6.69
CA ALA A 180 -0.24 20.40 -6.31
C ALA A 180 -0.97 21.75 -6.37
N THR A 181 -1.84 21.95 -7.37
CA THR A 181 -2.65 23.17 -7.49
C THR A 181 -3.60 23.31 -6.30
N LYS A 182 -4.32 22.24 -5.94
CA LYS A 182 -5.21 22.20 -4.77
C LYS A 182 -4.46 22.39 -3.45
N ALA A 183 -3.23 21.89 -3.37
CA ALA A 183 -2.32 22.08 -2.24
C ALA A 183 -1.62 23.46 -2.23
N ARG A 184 -1.92 24.35 -3.18
CA ARG A 184 -1.28 25.67 -3.34
C ARG A 184 0.25 25.61 -3.55
N ARG A 185 0.72 24.54 -4.20
CA ARG A 185 2.11 24.33 -4.61
C ARG A 185 2.30 24.63 -6.09
N ALA A 186 2.21 25.91 -6.44
CA ALA A 186 2.31 26.39 -7.83
C ALA A 186 3.70 26.15 -8.45
N ASP A 187 4.73 26.00 -7.63
CA ASP A 187 6.05 25.51 -8.03
C ASP A 187 5.98 24.09 -8.60
N VAL A 188 5.47 23.15 -7.82
CA VAL A 188 5.35 21.73 -8.21
C VAL A 188 4.39 21.56 -9.38
N ALA A 189 3.24 22.28 -9.38
CA ALA A 189 2.26 22.21 -10.45
C ALA A 189 2.85 22.59 -11.81
N ARG A 190 3.65 23.67 -11.87
CA ARG A 190 4.32 24.10 -13.11
C ARG A 190 5.35 23.10 -13.61
N VAL A 191 6.13 22.52 -12.70
CA VAL A 191 7.12 21.50 -13.08
C VAL A 191 6.41 20.26 -13.63
N ALA A 192 5.38 19.76 -12.94
CA ALA A 192 4.59 18.62 -13.41
C ALA A 192 3.96 18.88 -14.80
N GLN A 193 3.41 20.09 -15.01
CA GLN A 193 2.86 20.50 -16.31
C GLN A 193 3.92 20.49 -17.42
N MET A 194 5.11 21.03 -17.13
CA MET A 194 6.23 21.07 -18.07
C MET A 194 6.64 19.64 -18.44
N ARG A 195 6.89 18.77 -17.45
CA ARG A 195 7.26 17.37 -17.66
C ARG A 195 6.24 16.60 -18.52
N ALA A 196 4.95 16.75 -18.21
CA ALA A 196 3.89 16.13 -19.00
C ALA A 196 3.89 16.63 -20.46
N SER A 197 4.13 17.92 -20.67
CA SER A 197 4.17 18.54 -22.00
C SER A 197 5.38 18.06 -22.81
N ASP A 198 6.55 17.98 -22.17
CA ASP A 198 7.78 17.49 -22.79
C ASP A 198 7.59 16.03 -23.28
N LEU A 199 7.06 15.15 -22.42
CA LEU A 199 6.79 13.77 -22.77
C LEU A 199 5.79 13.60 -23.93
N LYS A 200 4.79 14.50 -24.04
CA LYS A 200 3.84 14.51 -25.16
C LYS A 200 4.48 14.91 -26.49
N GLN A 201 5.58 15.67 -26.45
CA GLN A 201 6.30 16.12 -27.64
C GLN A 201 7.40 15.15 -28.08
N MET A 202 7.78 14.19 -27.22
CA MET A 202 8.71 13.13 -27.58
C MET A 202 8.09 12.19 -28.62
N LYS A 203 8.76 12.09 -29.77
CA LYS A 203 8.39 11.17 -30.86
C LYS A 203 8.61 9.70 -30.51
#